data_AF-A0A8D0D586-F1
#
_entry.id   AF-A0A8D0D586-F1
#
_cell.length_a   1.000
_cell.length_b   1.000
_cell.length_c   1.000
_cell.angle_alpha   90.00
_cell.angle_beta   90.00
_cell.angle_gamma   90.00
#
_symmetry.space_group_name_H-M   'P 1'
#
loop_
_entity.id
_entity.type
_entity.pdbx_description
1 polymer ?
#
loop_
_entity_poly.entity_id
_entity_poly.type
_entity_poly.pdbx_seq_one_letter_code
_entity_poly.pdbx_strand_id
1 'polypeptide(L)'
;MTKLKDLYQAQCSTQTFKKEELEGLTQDDMQILMQLVETHGLYVQKDQSGQGTLTVSGLKDGVNQVMQLINICLHGSLRREVRVREEEDLYNRVSWCILGHSGNWERLPKTANHNLENNDVAGGIVDAQRIQWSVNLQRMEATGPLPGHTAKLKRLENLSDFTLPLYWDNMAAGESLKVVALQPSSAEYRTVKEAFKRTVQKTVLKIERVQNVHLRRAYEGQKKQLSDKNNQLGGASEKLLYHGTTHDNCDSIMKTGFNRRFSGQNATAYGHGTYFAVNASYSANPTYSKPAADGSALIFVALVLTGIYTLGQSDMRVPPPRSDQQPHDRFDSVVDKIDNPNMYVVFHDNQAYPDYLITFK
;
A
#
# COMPACT_ATOMS: atom_id res chain seq x y z
N MET A 1 -9.32 44.80 60.62
CA MET A 1 -9.22 44.39 59.21
C MET A 1 -7.97 43.58 58.88
N THR A 2 -6.80 43.86 59.49
CA THR A 2 -5.52 43.21 59.16
C THR A 2 -5.54 41.69 59.32
N LYS A 3 -6.02 41.17 60.47
CA LYS A 3 -6.15 39.72 60.72
C LYS A 3 -7.01 38.97 59.68
N LEU A 4 -8.09 39.58 59.20
CA LEU A 4 -8.97 38.95 58.21
C LEU A 4 -8.30 38.89 56.83
N LYS A 5 -7.52 39.92 56.50
CA LYS A 5 -6.73 40.00 55.27
C LYS A 5 -5.63 38.96 55.26
N ASP A 6 -4.92 38.81 56.38
CA ASP A 6 -3.87 37.79 56.55
C ASP A 6 -4.44 36.36 56.48
N LEU A 7 -5.61 36.12 57.10
CA LEU A 7 -6.31 34.83 57.03
C LEU A 7 -6.78 34.51 55.61
N TYR A 8 -7.32 35.49 54.88
CA TYR A 8 -7.73 35.31 53.49
C TYR A 8 -6.52 35.03 52.59
N GLN A 9 -5.44 35.78 52.76
CA GLN A 9 -4.22 35.65 51.98
C GLN A 9 -3.52 34.30 52.24
N ALA A 10 -3.64 33.74 53.45
CA ALA A 10 -3.20 32.37 53.77
C ALA A 10 -4.02 31.26 53.06
N GLN A 11 -5.23 31.57 52.58
CA GLN A 11 -6.09 30.66 51.79
C GLN A 11 -5.95 30.87 50.28
N CYS A 12 -5.16 31.84 49.85
CA CYS A 12 -4.87 32.04 48.43
C CYS A 12 -3.63 31.24 48.00
N SER A 13 -3.59 30.88 46.73
CA SER A 13 -2.41 30.37 46.05
C SER A 13 -2.28 31.01 44.68
N THR A 14 -1.09 30.91 44.11
CA THR A 14 -0.77 31.36 42.76
C THR A 14 -0.07 30.23 42.05
N GLN A 15 -0.52 29.91 40.83
CA GLN A 15 0.12 28.95 39.95
C GLN A 15 0.44 29.64 38.62
N THR A 16 1.65 29.40 38.11
CA THR A 16 2.07 29.87 36.78
C THR A 16 2.27 28.66 35.87
N PHE A 17 1.66 28.71 34.70
CA PHE A 17 1.77 27.72 33.64
C PHE A 17 2.64 28.28 32.52
N LYS A 18 3.60 27.48 32.08
CA LYS A 18 4.54 27.86 31.02
C LYS A 18 3.92 27.64 29.65
N LYS A 19 4.55 28.22 28.63
CA LYS A 19 4.10 28.12 27.24
C LYS A 19 3.96 26.66 26.79
N GLU A 20 4.91 25.80 27.14
CA GLU A 20 4.91 24.38 26.76
C GLU A 20 3.71 23.61 27.34
N GLU A 21 3.24 24.00 28.53
CA GLU A 21 2.06 23.41 29.18
C GLU A 21 0.74 23.92 28.58
N LEU A 22 0.78 25.07 27.90
CA LEU A 22 -0.39 25.70 27.28
C LEU A 22 -0.50 25.34 25.79
N GLU A 23 0.61 25.02 25.12
CA GLU A 23 0.65 24.57 23.71
C GLU A 23 -0.14 23.27 23.50
N GLY A 24 -0.26 22.42 24.53
CA GLY A 24 -1.01 21.16 24.46
C GLY A 24 -2.53 21.30 24.62
N LEU A 25 -3.06 22.51 24.88
CA LEU A 25 -4.48 22.76 25.09
C LEU A 25 -5.18 23.16 23.78
N THR A 26 -6.35 22.56 23.52
CA THR A 26 -7.20 22.97 22.39
C THR A 26 -7.94 24.27 22.69
N GLN A 27 -8.55 24.85 21.67
CA GLN A 27 -9.39 26.05 21.83
C GLN A 27 -10.57 25.81 22.79
N ASP A 28 -11.17 24.62 22.75
CA ASP A 28 -12.25 24.23 23.66
C ASP A 28 -11.75 24.04 25.09
N ASP A 29 -10.58 23.42 25.28
CA ASP A 29 -9.94 23.29 26.61
C ASP A 29 -9.70 24.66 27.24
N MET A 30 -9.24 25.63 26.42
CA MET A 30 -9.03 27.01 26.86
C MET A 30 -10.34 27.71 27.23
N GLN A 31 -11.44 27.45 26.52
CA GLN A 31 -12.76 27.99 26.89
C GLN A 31 -13.24 27.42 28.23
N ILE A 32 -13.13 26.10 28.43
CA ILE A 32 -13.51 25.44 29.69
C ILE A 32 -12.67 25.99 30.85
N LEU A 33 -11.37 26.22 30.62
CA LEU A 33 -10.48 26.78 31.62
C LEU A 33 -10.86 28.22 32.02
N MET A 34 -11.17 29.08 31.04
CA MET A 34 -11.63 30.44 31.34
C MET A 34 -12.98 30.45 32.07
N GLN A 35 -13.90 29.55 31.72
CA GLN A 35 -15.17 29.39 32.44
C GLN A 35 -14.94 28.98 33.90
N LEU A 36 -13.99 28.07 34.14
CA LEU A 36 -13.65 27.61 35.49
C LEU A 36 -13.05 28.74 36.33
N VAL A 37 -12.17 29.55 35.73
CA VAL A 37 -11.59 30.75 36.33
C VAL A 37 -12.66 31.73 36.77
N GLU A 38 -13.61 32.06 35.87
CA GLU A 38 -14.69 33.00 36.16
C GLU A 38 -15.61 32.47 37.28
N THR A 39 -15.98 31.19 37.21
CA THR A 39 -16.86 30.54 38.19
C THR A 39 -16.27 30.56 39.61
N HIS A 40 -14.95 30.45 39.72
CA HIS A 40 -14.25 30.46 41.01
C HIS A 40 -13.73 31.86 41.42
N GLY A 41 -14.01 32.90 40.63
CA GLY A 41 -13.54 34.26 40.90
C GLY A 41 -12.02 34.38 40.94
N LEU A 42 -11.30 33.56 40.15
CA LEU A 42 -9.84 33.58 40.10
C LEU A 42 -9.34 34.74 39.25
N TYR A 43 -8.19 35.28 39.63
CA TYR A 43 -7.49 36.30 38.85
C TYR A 43 -6.53 35.63 37.86
N VAL A 44 -6.60 36.03 36.60
CA VAL A 44 -5.73 35.52 35.54
C VAL A 44 -4.89 36.65 34.97
N GLN A 45 -3.59 36.41 34.91
CA GLN A 45 -2.62 37.30 34.31
C GLN A 45 -1.90 36.58 33.18
N LYS A 46 -2.13 37.05 31.95
CA LYS A 46 -1.36 36.62 30.78
C LYS A 46 -0.11 37.48 30.69
N ASP A 47 1.02 36.84 30.46
CA ASP A 47 2.28 37.54 30.29
C ASP A 47 2.25 38.45 29.04
N GLN A 48 2.61 39.72 29.25
CA GLN A 48 2.65 40.76 28.22
C GLN A 48 4.03 40.83 27.52
N SER A 49 5.03 40.10 28.02
CA SER A 49 6.41 40.11 27.50
C SER A 49 6.65 39.16 26.32
N GLY A 50 5.62 38.41 25.89
CA GLY A 50 5.67 37.53 24.72
C GLY A 50 6.21 36.12 25.01
N GLN A 51 6.47 35.75 26.27
CA GLN A 51 6.89 34.39 26.63
C GLN A 51 5.71 33.42 26.72
N GLY A 52 4.47 33.90 26.74
CA GLY A 52 3.27 33.06 26.63
C GLY A 52 2.89 32.31 27.91
N THR A 53 3.27 32.82 29.09
CA THR A 53 2.89 32.21 30.38
C THR A 53 1.52 32.70 30.88
N LEU A 54 0.80 31.82 31.58
CA LEU A 54 -0.49 32.10 32.21
C LEU A 54 -0.36 31.96 33.73
N THR A 55 -0.59 33.03 34.48
CA THR A 55 -0.61 32.98 35.95
C THR A 55 -2.04 33.07 36.45
N VAL A 56 -2.43 32.15 37.33
CA VAL A 56 -3.75 32.09 37.96
C VAL A 56 -3.58 32.21 39.48
N SER A 57 -4.30 33.14 40.10
CA SER A 57 -4.24 33.39 41.54
C SER A 57 -5.62 33.57 42.15
N GLY A 58 -5.80 33.10 43.38
CA GLY A 58 -7.09 33.13 44.07
C GLY A 58 -7.15 32.06 45.15
N LEU A 59 -8.36 31.64 45.54
CA LEU A 59 -8.54 30.59 46.56
C LEU A 59 -7.88 29.28 46.13
N LYS A 60 -7.22 28.61 47.08
CA LYS A 60 -6.48 27.35 46.87
C LYS A 60 -7.28 26.29 46.12
N ASP A 61 -8.54 26.10 46.49
CA ASP A 61 -9.39 25.08 45.88
C ASP A 61 -9.63 25.35 44.39
N GLY A 62 -9.90 26.60 44.02
CA GLY A 62 -10.11 26.98 42.62
C GLY A 62 -8.82 26.85 41.79
N VAL A 63 -7.68 27.29 42.34
CA VAL A 63 -6.38 27.15 41.65
C VAL A 63 -6.01 25.68 41.46
N ASN A 64 -6.28 24.82 42.45
CA ASN A 64 -6.08 23.37 42.33
C ASN A 64 -6.97 22.74 41.27
N GLN A 65 -8.24 23.15 41.14
CA GLN A 65 -9.11 22.65 40.07
C GLN A 65 -8.62 23.04 38.68
N VAL A 66 -8.13 24.27 38.49
CA VAL A 66 -7.51 24.70 37.23
C VAL A 66 -6.28 23.85 36.90
N MET A 67 -5.43 23.58 37.90
CA MET A 67 -4.27 22.71 37.73
C MET A 67 -4.67 21.28 37.35
N GLN A 68 -5.69 20.72 37.99
CA GLN A 68 -6.22 19.39 37.66
C GLN A 68 -6.77 19.35 36.23
N LEU A 69 -7.52 20.37 35.81
CA LEU A 69 -8.05 20.46 34.45
C LEU A 69 -6.94 20.50 33.40
N ILE A 70 -5.93 21.37 33.59
CA ILE A 70 -4.77 21.44 32.68
C ILE A 70 -4.07 20.09 32.60
N ASN A 71 -3.81 19.43 33.74
CA ASN A 71 -3.19 18.10 33.74
C ASN A 71 -4.04 17.06 33.00
N ILE A 72 -5.37 17.06 33.16
CA ILE A 72 -6.28 16.17 32.43
C ILE A 72 -6.19 16.41 30.93
N CYS A 73 -6.23 17.67 30.48
CA CYS A 73 -6.13 18.03 29.07
C CYS A 73 -4.77 17.63 28.48
N LEU A 74 -3.67 17.91 29.18
CA LEU A 74 -2.32 17.54 28.77
C LEU A 74 -2.14 16.03 28.67
N HIS A 75 -2.59 15.27 29.67
CA HIS A 75 -2.57 13.80 29.62
C HIS A 75 -3.45 13.27 28.48
N GLY A 76 -4.60 13.90 28.21
CA GLY A 76 -5.45 13.58 27.08
C GLY A 76 -4.76 13.81 25.73
N SER A 77 -4.10 14.95 25.57
CA SER A 77 -3.33 15.30 24.37
C SER A 77 -2.17 14.34 24.13
N LEU A 78 -1.35 14.09 25.16
CA LEU A 78 -0.24 13.14 25.08
C LEU A 78 -0.71 11.72 24.70
N ARG A 79 -1.84 11.25 25.27
CA ARG A 79 -2.42 9.96 24.89
C ARG A 79 -2.83 9.91 23.42
N ARG A 80 -3.38 11.00 22.88
CA ARG A 80 -3.73 11.07 21.44
C ARG A 80 -2.48 11.02 20.56
N GLU A 81 -1.42 11.75 20.93
CA GLU A 81 -0.16 11.73 20.17
C GLU A 81 0.51 10.36 20.19
N VAL A 82 0.56 9.72 21.36
CA VAL A 82 1.07 8.34 21.50
C VAL A 82 0.24 7.40 20.62
N ARG A 83 -1.08 7.51 20.66
CA ARG A 83 -1.98 6.69 19.83
C ARG A 83 -1.73 6.89 18.34
N VAL A 84 -1.59 8.12 17.86
CA VAL A 84 -1.30 8.41 16.45
C VAL A 84 0.03 7.77 16.01
N ARG A 85 1.05 7.83 16.88
CA ARG A 85 2.36 7.21 16.63
C ARG A 85 2.27 5.69 16.58
N GLU A 86 1.54 5.07 17.51
CA GLU A 86 1.28 3.62 17.53
C GLU A 86 0.54 3.18 16.26
N GLU A 87 -0.50 3.93 15.86
CA GLU A 87 -1.24 3.70 14.62
C GLU A 87 -0.32 3.76 13.40
N GLU A 88 0.60 4.72 13.34
CA GLU A 88 1.53 4.87 12.23
C GLU A 88 2.61 3.77 12.15
N ASP A 89 3.24 3.41 13.27
CA ASP A 89 4.22 2.32 13.32
C ASP A 89 3.57 1.00 12.88
N LEU A 90 2.39 0.72 13.45
CA LEU A 90 1.65 -0.50 13.16
C LEU A 90 1.20 -0.55 11.69
N TYR A 91 0.74 0.56 11.12
CA TYR A 91 0.21 0.61 9.75
C TYR A 91 1.25 0.24 8.68
N ASN A 92 2.54 0.48 8.97
CA ASN A 92 3.62 0.08 8.08
C ASN A 92 3.89 -1.43 8.16
N ARG A 93 3.72 -2.03 9.34
CA ARG A 93 4.03 -3.44 9.62
C ARG A 93 2.88 -4.39 9.32
N VAL A 94 1.65 -3.95 9.54
CA VAL A 94 0.44 -4.77 9.39
C VAL A 94 -0.59 -4.02 8.58
N SER A 95 -1.20 -4.73 7.64
CA SER A 95 -2.25 -4.22 6.76
C SER A 95 -3.49 -5.07 6.87
N TRP A 96 -4.44 -4.58 7.65
CA TRP A 96 -5.82 -5.04 7.62
C TRP A 96 -6.51 -4.51 6.36
N CYS A 97 -7.15 -5.42 5.66
CA CYS A 97 -7.77 -5.19 4.37
C CYS A 97 -9.20 -5.68 4.38
N ILE A 98 -10.05 -5.00 3.63
CA ILE A 98 -11.45 -5.37 3.37
C ILE A 98 -11.62 -5.63 1.87
N LEU A 99 -12.37 -6.67 1.52
CA LEU A 99 -12.67 -7.00 0.13
C LEU A 99 -13.83 -6.13 -0.34
N GLY A 100 -13.55 -5.16 -1.21
CA GLY A 100 -14.56 -4.27 -1.78
C GLY A 100 -15.48 -4.97 -2.78
N HIS A 101 -16.60 -4.34 -3.13
CA HIS A 101 -17.59 -4.86 -4.09
C HIS A 101 -17.02 -5.12 -5.49
N SER A 102 -15.98 -4.37 -5.85
CA SER A 102 -15.24 -4.54 -7.10
C SER A 102 -14.44 -5.86 -7.16
N GLY A 103 -14.34 -6.57 -6.04
CA GLY A 103 -13.55 -7.80 -5.90
C GLY A 103 -12.07 -7.55 -5.63
N ASN A 104 -11.68 -6.30 -5.35
CA ASN A 104 -10.33 -5.92 -4.99
C ASN A 104 -10.18 -5.74 -3.48
N TRP A 105 -9.00 -6.09 -2.97
CA TRP A 105 -8.63 -5.85 -1.58
C TRP A 105 -8.24 -4.39 -1.39
N GLU A 106 -8.81 -3.76 -0.38
CA GLU A 106 -8.56 -2.37 -0.02
C GLU A 106 -8.02 -2.28 1.40
N ARG A 107 -7.03 -1.42 1.62
CA ARG A 107 -6.44 -1.24 2.95
C ARG A 107 -7.37 -0.41 3.81
N LEU A 108 -7.62 -0.87 5.03
CA LEU A 108 -8.41 -0.14 6.01
C LEU A 108 -7.64 1.06 6.57
N PRO A 109 -8.32 2.16 6.98
CA PRO A 109 -7.66 3.30 7.60
C PRO A 109 -6.83 2.95 8.85
N LYS A 110 -5.83 3.78 9.18
CA LYS A 110 -4.91 3.57 10.32
C LYS A 110 -5.64 3.20 11.63
N THR A 111 -6.69 3.94 11.99
CA THR A 111 -7.48 3.69 13.20
C THR A 111 -8.20 2.34 13.17
N ALA A 112 -8.84 1.99 12.05
CA ALA A 112 -9.50 0.69 11.88
C ALA A 112 -8.49 -0.47 11.91
N ASN A 113 -7.34 -0.29 11.26
CA ASN A 113 -6.23 -1.24 11.27
C ASN A 113 -5.72 -1.48 12.71
N HIS A 114 -5.50 -0.40 13.46
CA HIS A 114 -5.07 -0.49 14.85
C HIS A 114 -6.12 -1.16 15.74
N ASN A 115 -7.40 -0.81 15.59
CA ASN A 115 -8.49 -1.41 16.36
C ASN A 115 -8.58 -2.93 16.11
N LEU A 116 -8.51 -3.35 14.85
CA LEU A 116 -8.53 -4.77 14.48
C LEU A 116 -7.35 -5.53 15.07
N GLU A 117 -6.14 -4.98 14.98
CA GLU A 117 -4.94 -5.62 15.51
C GLU A 117 -5.00 -5.81 17.03
N ASN A 118 -5.60 -4.85 17.74
CA ASN A 118 -5.74 -4.89 19.19
C ASN A 118 -7.04 -5.56 19.67
N ASN A 119 -7.81 -6.19 18.78
CA ASN A 119 -9.12 -6.78 19.07
C ASN A 119 -10.16 -5.80 19.64
N ASP A 120 -10.00 -4.49 19.41
CA ASP A 120 -10.92 -3.44 19.84
C ASP A 120 -11.99 -3.19 18.76
N VAL A 121 -12.89 -4.16 18.60
CA VAL A 121 -13.88 -4.16 17.51
C VAL A 121 -15.33 -4.00 17.98
N ALA A 122 -15.54 -3.72 19.27
CA ALA A 122 -16.88 -3.59 19.85
C ALA A 122 -17.70 -2.45 19.21
N GLY A 123 -17.03 -1.35 18.83
CA GLY A 123 -17.63 -0.23 18.10
C GLY A 123 -17.70 -0.44 16.58
N GLY A 124 -17.20 -1.56 16.05
CA GLY A 124 -17.01 -1.77 14.63
C GLY A 124 -15.78 -1.06 14.04
N ILE A 125 -15.72 -0.99 12.71
CA ILE A 125 -14.66 -0.30 11.96
C ILE A 125 -15.26 0.58 10.86
N VAL A 126 -14.49 1.58 10.44
CA VAL A 126 -14.82 2.44 9.30
C VAL A 126 -13.83 2.14 8.17
N ASP A 127 -14.34 1.89 6.96
CA ASP A 127 -13.48 1.70 5.78
C ASP A 127 -13.02 3.02 5.14
N ALA A 128 -12.27 2.94 4.04
CA ALA A 128 -11.78 4.12 3.33
C ALA A 128 -12.90 4.97 2.71
N GLN A 129 -14.07 4.37 2.47
CA GLN A 129 -15.29 5.00 1.94
C GLN A 129 -16.20 5.56 3.04
N ARG A 130 -15.75 5.53 4.30
CA ARG A 130 -16.49 5.98 5.49
C ARG A 130 -17.74 5.15 5.80
N ILE A 131 -17.78 3.90 5.35
CA ILE A 131 -18.86 2.98 5.69
C ILE A 131 -18.53 2.33 7.04
N GLN A 132 -19.52 2.26 7.93
CA GLN A 132 -19.43 1.59 9.22
C GLN A 132 -19.72 0.09 9.08
N TRP A 133 -18.87 -0.73 9.69
CA TRP A 133 -18.94 -2.18 9.63
C TRP A 133 -18.90 -2.80 11.02
N SER A 134 -19.76 -3.80 11.23
CA SER A 134 -19.62 -4.71 12.37
C SER A 134 -18.66 -5.85 12.01
N VAL A 135 -17.76 -6.21 12.91
CA VAL A 135 -16.65 -7.14 12.63
C VAL A 135 -16.85 -8.47 13.35
N ASN A 136 -16.62 -9.57 12.62
CA ASN A 136 -16.46 -10.90 13.18
C ASN A 136 -15.05 -11.42 12.86
N LEU A 137 -14.14 -11.32 13.84
CA LEU A 137 -12.75 -11.74 13.70
C LEU A 137 -12.58 -13.27 13.57
N GLN A 138 -13.51 -14.06 14.12
CA GLN A 138 -13.45 -15.53 13.99
C GLN A 138 -13.71 -15.97 12.55
N ARG A 139 -14.65 -15.30 11.88
CA ARG A 139 -14.99 -15.56 10.48
C ARG A 139 -14.13 -14.76 9.51
N MET A 140 -13.35 -13.80 10.00
CA MET A 140 -12.63 -12.81 9.18
C MET A 140 -13.58 -12.12 8.20
N GLU A 141 -14.70 -11.63 8.72
CA GLU A 141 -15.77 -11.00 7.93
C GLU A 141 -16.25 -9.71 8.59
N ALA A 142 -16.69 -8.77 7.76
CA ALA A 142 -17.31 -7.52 8.14
C ALA A 142 -18.75 -7.48 7.57
N THR A 143 -19.71 -7.02 8.36
CA THR A 143 -21.11 -6.85 7.96
C THR A 143 -21.45 -5.36 7.92
N GLY A 144 -21.88 -4.89 6.76
CA GLY A 144 -22.23 -3.50 6.52
C GLY A 144 -23.65 -3.17 7.00
N PRO A 145 -24.09 -1.92 6.77
CA PRO A 145 -25.40 -1.45 7.25
C PRO A 145 -26.59 -2.05 6.48
N LEU A 146 -26.36 -2.57 5.27
CA LEU A 146 -27.41 -3.13 4.42
C LEU A 146 -27.55 -4.65 4.62
N PRO A 147 -28.77 -5.22 4.55
CA PRO A 147 -28.99 -6.65 4.66
C PRO A 147 -28.19 -7.44 3.62
N GLY A 148 -27.47 -8.49 4.05
CA GLY A 148 -26.66 -9.34 3.18
C GLY A 148 -25.34 -8.71 2.71
N HIS A 149 -25.07 -7.45 3.06
CA HIS A 149 -23.84 -6.76 2.71
C HIS A 149 -22.72 -7.26 3.63
N THR A 150 -21.95 -8.23 3.14
CA THR A 150 -20.81 -8.79 3.86
C THR A 150 -19.55 -8.64 3.03
N ALA A 151 -18.43 -8.41 3.70
CA ALA A 151 -17.11 -8.30 3.09
C ALA A 151 -16.12 -9.19 3.84
N LYS A 152 -15.17 -9.77 3.12
CA LYS A 152 -14.09 -10.53 3.74
C LYS A 152 -13.05 -9.56 4.29
N LEU A 153 -12.46 -9.93 5.42
CA LEU A 153 -11.31 -9.27 6.02
C LEU A 153 -10.07 -10.11 5.82
N LYS A 154 -8.92 -9.44 5.74
CA LYS A 154 -7.62 -10.08 5.68
C LYS A 154 -6.60 -9.26 6.45
N ARG A 155 -5.79 -9.94 7.25
CA ARG A 155 -4.59 -9.37 7.87
C ARG A 155 -3.38 -9.80 7.05
N LEU A 156 -2.60 -8.82 6.57
CA LEU A 156 -1.32 -9.03 5.91
C LEU A 156 -0.20 -8.48 6.79
N GLU A 157 0.88 -9.23 6.94
CA GLU A 157 2.08 -8.79 7.63
C GLU A 157 3.14 -8.37 6.61
N ASN A 158 3.48 -7.08 6.61
CA ASN A 158 4.49 -6.53 5.73
C ASN A 158 5.88 -6.83 6.27
N LEU A 159 6.86 -6.83 5.37
CA LEU A 159 8.26 -6.89 5.74
C LEU A 159 8.72 -5.49 6.15
N SER A 160 9.73 -5.40 7.01
CA SER A 160 10.26 -4.13 7.53
C SER A 160 10.67 -3.14 6.44
N ASP A 161 11.06 -3.64 5.27
CA ASP A 161 11.54 -2.87 4.11
C ASP A 161 10.62 -2.99 2.88
N PHE A 162 9.50 -3.74 2.98
CA PHE A 162 8.68 -4.04 1.82
C PHE A 162 7.21 -4.30 2.18
N THR A 163 6.35 -3.45 1.62
CA THR A 163 4.89 -3.59 1.70
C THR A 163 4.41 -4.64 0.70
N LEU A 164 3.73 -5.68 1.18
CA LEU A 164 3.22 -6.74 0.32
C LEU A 164 2.02 -6.24 -0.51
N PRO A 165 1.87 -6.69 -1.78
CA PRO A 165 0.68 -6.39 -2.57
C PRO A 165 -0.59 -6.91 -1.88
N LEU A 166 -1.64 -6.08 -1.84
CA LEU A 166 -2.85 -6.38 -1.07
C LEU A 166 -3.59 -7.62 -1.56
N TYR A 167 -3.41 -8.04 -2.82
CA TYR A 167 -4.04 -9.23 -3.37
C TYR A 167 -3.32 -10.53 -3.00
N TRP A 168 -2.11 -10.46 -2.41
CA TRP A 168 -1.39 -11.65 -1.97
C TRP A 168 -2.05 -12.33 -0.76
N ASP A 169 -1.82 -13.62 -0.64
CA ASP A 169 -2.09 -14.44 0.54
C ASP A 169 -0.88 -14.36 1.49
N ASN A 170 -1.14 -14.61 2.77
CA ASN A 170 -0.08 -14.69 3.77
C ASN A 170 0.93 -15.78 3.41
N MET A 171 2.21 -15.46 3.62
CA MET A 171 3.33 -16.37 3.44
C MET A 171 3.86 -16.79 4.81
N ALA A 172 4.39 -18.00 4.93
CA ALA A 172 5.00 -18.47 6.17
C ALA A 172 6.28 -17.67 6.48
N ALA A 173 6.70 -17.65 7.75
CA ALA A 173 7.94 -16.98 8.14
C ALA A 173 9.14 -17.58 7.37
N GLY A 174 9.90 -16.73 6.67
CA GLY A 174 11.02 -17.14 5.83
C GLY A 174 10.65 -17.70 4.44
N GLU A 175 9.36 -17.85 4.12
CA GLU A 175 8.90 -18.22 2.78
C GLU A 175 9.09 -17.03 1.83
N SER A 176 9.90 -17.22 0.79
CA SER A 176 10.21 -16.18 -0.20
C SER A 176 9.46 -16.36 -1.53
N LEU A 177 8.97 -17.57 -1.80
CA LEU A 177 8.16 -17.93 -2.97
C LEU A 177 6.96 -18.78 -2.53
N LYS A 178 5.76 -18.33 -2.88
CA LYS A 178 4.51 -19.09 -2.74
C LYS A 178 3.73 -19.05 -4.05
N VAL A 179 3.23 -20.21 -4.48
CA VAL A 179 2.36 -20.33 -5.66
C VAL A 179 0.96 -20.66 -5.19
N VAL A 180 0.01 -19.76 -5.44
CA VAL A 180 -1.37 -19.86 -4.93
C VAL A 180 -2.32 -20.21 -6.07
N ALA A 181 -2.92 -21.39 -6.02
CA ALA A 181 -4.01 -21.75 -6.92
C ALA A 181 -5.26 -20.91 -6.63
N LEU A 182 -5.67 -20.09 -7.59
CA LEU A 182 -6.83 -19.22 -7.45
C LEU A 182 -8.13 -20.02 -7.56
N GLN A 183 -9.07 -19.72 -6.68
CA GLN A 183 -10.40 -20.35 -6.71
C GLN A 183 -11.21 -19.84 -7.90
N PRO A 184 -11.85 -20.71 -8.71
CA PRO A 184 -12.62 -20.28 -9.88
C PRO A 184 -13.75 -19.28 -9.58
N SER A 185 -14.28 -19.29 -8.35
CA SER A 185 -15.32 -18.36 -7.88
C SER A 185 -14.79 -16.97 -7.53
N SER A 186 -13.48 -16.81 -7.31
CA SER A 186 -12.88 -15.53 -6.92
C SER A 186 -12.98 -14.50 -8.04
N ALA A 187 -13.07 -13.21 -7.68
CA ALA A 187 -13.06 -12.13 -8.64
C ALA A 187 -11.72 -12.07 -9.40
N GLU A 188 -10.61 -12.28 -8.69
CA GLU A 188 -9.26 -12.34 -9.23
C GLU A 188 -9.11 -13.38 -10.36
N TYR A 189 -9.56 -14.63 -10.11
CA TYR A 189 -9.52 -15.69 -11.12
C TYR A 189 -10.32 -15.30 -12.36
N ARG A 190 -11.54 -14.80 -12.16
CA ARG A 190 -12.43 -14.37 -13.26
C ARG A 190 -11.79 -13.25 -14.07
N THR A 191 -11.22 -12.25 -13.42
CA THR A 191 -10.54 -11.13 -14.10
C THR A 191 -9.39 -11.61 -14.98
N VAL A 192 -8.49 -12.45 -14.46
CA VAL A 192 -7.36 -12.99 -15.23
C VAL A 192 -7.85 -13.90 -16.37
N LYS A 193 -8.81 -14.79 -16.08
CA LYS A 193 -9.40 -15.70 -17.08
C LYS A 193 -10.06 -14.93 -18.22
N GLU A 194 -10.91 -13.94 -17.91
CA GLU A 194 -11.62 -13.16 -18.93
C GLU A 194 -10.63 -12.39 -19.81
N ALA A 195 -9.58 -11.79 -19.22
CA ALA A 195 -8.54 -11.12 -19.99
C ALA A 195 -7.83 -12.07 -20.98
N PHE A 196 -7.49 -13.28 -20.54
CA PHE A 196 -6.89 -14.31 -21.39
C PHE A 196 -7.86 -14.76 -22.51
N LYS A 197 -9.13 -15.00 -22.15
CA LYS A 197 -10.18 -15.48 -23.06
C LYS A 197 -10.57 -14.49 -24.15
N ARG A 198 -10.27 -13.20 -24.01
CA ARG A 198 -10.48 -12.18 -25.08
C ARG A 198 -9.83 -12.56 -26.40
N THR A 199 -8.71 -13.28 -26.36
CA THR A 199 -7.96 -13.66 -27.58
C THR A 199 -7.72 -15.15 -27.71
N VAL A 200 -7.96 -15.95 -26.66
CA VAL A 200 -7.66 -17.39 -26.66
C VAL A 200 -8.90 -18.24 -26.44
N GLN A 201 -9.20 -19.12 -27.39
CA GLN A 201 -10.35 -20.03 -27.34
C GLN A 201 -10.05 -21.39 -26.68
N LYS A 202 -9.05 -21.44 -25.79
CA LYS A 202 -8.57 -22.66 -25.12
C LYS A 202 -9.15 -22.83 -23.72
N THR A 203 -9.28 -24.05 -23.23
CA THR A 203 -9.84 -24.30 -21.89
C THR A 203 -8.79 -23.95 -20.84
N VAL A 204 -9.14 -23.07 -19.90
CA VAL A 204 -8.28 -22.75 -18.75
C VAL A 204 -8.47 -23.85 -17.71
N LEU A 205 -7.38 -24.52 -17.34
CA LEU A 205 -7.37 -25.61 -16.37
C LEU A 205 -7.15 -25.07 -14.94
N LYS A 206 -6.18 -24.17 -14.79
CA LYS A 206 -5.91 -23.46 -13.53
C LYS A 206 -5.23 -22.13 -13.78
N ILE A 207 -5.36 -21.23 -12.81
CA ILE A 207 -4.63 -19.97 -12.71
C ILE A 207 -3.97 -19.93 -11.34
N GLU A 208 -2.67 -19.74 -11.33
CA GLU A 208 -1.87 -19.67 -10.11
C GLU A 208 -1.25 -18.28 -9.99
N ARG A 209 -1.43 -17.62 -8.84
CA ARG A 209 -0.72 -16.39 -8.54
C ARG A 209 0.66 -16.73 -8.00
N VAL A 210 1.69 -16.08 -8.54
CA VAL A 210 3.07 -16.21 -8.08
C VAL A 210 3.34 -15.10 -7.08
N GLN A 211 3.81 -15.47 -5.89
CA GLN A 211 4.20 -14.54 -4.82
C GLN A 211 5.68 -14.73 -4.53
N ASN A 212 6.53 -14.03 -5.28
CA ASN A 212 7.97 -14.03 -5.05
C ASN A 212 8.38 -12.68 -4.47
N VAL A 213 8.72 -12.67 -3.17
CA VAL A 213 9.04 -11.45 -2.42
C VAL A 213 10.23 -10.72 -3.04
N HIS A 214 11.30 -11.44 -3.38
CA HIS A 214 12.52 -10.83 -3.89
C HIS A 214 12.33 -10.24 -5.28
N LEU A 215 11.67 -10.98 -6.17
CA LEU A 215 11.36 -10.48 -7.52
C LEU A 215 10.42 -9.29 -7.46
N ARG A 216 9.38 -9.34 -6.61
CA ARG A 216 8.43 -8.23 -6.47
C ARG A 216 9.11 -7.00 -5.90
N ARG A 217 9.97 -7.15 -4.89
CA ARG A 217 10.73 -6.05 -4.31
C ARG A 217 11.66 -5.38 -5.34
N ALA A 218 12.40 -6.18 -6.10
CA ALA A 218 13.28 -5.67 -7.15
C ALA A 218 12.48 -4.96 -8.26
N TYR A 219 11.33 -5.51 -8.62
CA TYR A 219 10.39 -4.90 -9.56
C TYR A 219 9.86 -3.55 -9.09
N GLU A 220 9.41 -3.43 -7.84
CA GLU A 220 8.92 -2.15 -7.28
C GLU A 220 10.03 -1.10 -7.20
N GLY A 221 11.27 -1.52 -6.89
CA GLY A 221 12.44 -0.64 -6.97
C GLY A 221 12.67 -0.10 -8.39
N GLN A 222 12.61 -0.98 -9.40
CA GLN A 222 12.72 -0.59 -10.81
C GLN A 222 11.56 0.32 -11.25
N LYS A 223 10.34 0.04 -10.78
CA LYS A 223 9.15 0.86 -11.05
C LYS A 223 9.32 2.27 -10.52
N LYS A 224 9.83 2.42 -9.29
CA LYS A 224 10.15 3.73 -8.71
C LYS A 224 11.19 4.46 -9.55
N GLN A 225 12.31 3.81 -9.88
CA GLN A 225 13.37 4.42 -10.70
C GLN A 225 12.86 4.92 -12.06
N LEU A 226 12.06 4.11 -12.76
CA LEU A 226 11.46 4.52 -14.04
C LEU A 226 10.41 5.62 -13.88
N SER A 227 9.64 5.60 -12.79
CA SER A 227 8.65 6.64 -12.50
C SER A 227 9.32 7.99 -12.26
N ASP A 228 10.42 8.00 -11.50
CA ASP A 228 11.20 9.20 -11.22
C ASP A 228 11.89 9.71 -12.51
N LYS A 229 12.51 8.81 -13.28
CA LYS A 229 13.16 9.14 -14.57
C LYS A 229 12.18 9.74 -15.59
N ASN A 230 10.95 9.24 -15.63
CA ASN A 230 9.95 9.58 -16.65
C ASN A 230 8.78 10.40 -16.10
N ASN A 231 8.96 11.10 -14.98
CA ASN A 231 7.87 11.76 -14.27
C ASN A 231 7.02 12.71 -15.15
N GLN A 232 7.63 13.40 -16.11
CA GLN A 232 6.95 14.29 -17.07
C GLN A 232 6.47 13.58 -18.36
N LEU A 233 6.78 12.29 -18.53
CA LEU A 233 6.58 11.54 -19.78
C LEU A 233 5.61 10.36 -19.63
N GLY A 234 4.94 10.22 -18.47
CA GLY A 234 4.02 9.11 -18.19
C GLY A 234 4.55 8.05 -17.23
N GLY A 235 5.72 8.27 -16.63
CA GLY A 235 6.27 7.43 -15.56
C GLY A 235 6.72 6.05 -16.04
N ALA A 236 6.52 5.03 -15.20
CA ALA A 236 6.98 3.67 -15.50
C ALA A 236 6.12 2.91 -16.53
N SER A 237 4.91 3.40 -16.85
CA SER A 237 3.95 2.76 -17.78
C SER A 237 3.85 1.24 -17.58
N GLU A 238 3.24 0.81 -16.48
CA GLU A 238 3.04 -0.60 -16.17
C GLU A 238 1.93 -1.22 -17.04
N LYS A 239 2.21 -2.40 -17.62
CA LYS A 239 1.24 -3.17 -18.41
C LYS A 239 1.20 -4.62 -17.96
N LEU A 240 0.00 -5.22 -18.00
CA LEU A 240 -0.18 -6.66 -17.93
C LEU A 240 -0.01 -7.25 -19.33
N LEU A 241 1.01 -8.06 -19.52
CA LEU A 241 1.36 -8.68 -20.81
C LEU A 241 1.59 -10.18 -20.66
N TYR A 242 1.68 -10.89 -21.78
CA TYR A 242 1.74 -12.35 -21.80
C TYR A 242 3.08 -12.88 -22.29
N HIS A 243 3.61 -13.92 -21.63
CA HIS A 243 4.84 -14.60 -22.03
C HIS A 243 4.61 -16.11 -22.09
N GLY A 244 4.66 -16.68 -23.30
CA GLY A 244 4.58 -18.13 -23.50
C GLY A 244 5.89 -18.79 -23.09
N THR A 245 5.81 -19.96 -22.47
CA THR A 245 7.01 -20.69 -22.04
C THR A 245 6.79 -22.21 -22.03
N THR A 246 7.87 -22.95 -21.81
CA THR A 246 7.84 -24.40 -21.62
C THR A 246 7.72 -24.77 -20.14
N HIS A 247 7.26 -25.99 -19.85
CA HIS A 247 7.24 -26.52 -18.47
C HIS A 247 8.64 -26.50 -17.83
N ASP A 248 9.68 -26.82 -18.60
CA ASP A 248 11.07 -26.86 -18.11
C ASP A 248 11.56 -25.49 -17.62
N ASN A 249 11.08 -24.40 -18.23
CA ASN A 249 11.47 -23.03 -17.87
C ASN A 249 10.59 -22.42 -16.76
N CYS A 250 9.41 -23.01 -16.50
CA CYS A 250 8.41 -22.45 -15.58
C CYS A 250 8.97 -22.21 -14.18
N ASP A 251 9.61 -23.24 -13.62
CA ASP A 251 10.23 -23.19 -12.29
C ASP A 251 11.30 -22.11 -12.19
N SER A 252 12.14 -21.98 -13.23
CA SER A 252 13.18 -20.95 -13.27
C SER A 252 12.56 -19.56 -13.29
N ILE A 253 11.54 -19.32 -14.11
CA ILE A 253 10.91 -18.00 -14.19
C ILE A 253 10.26 -17.62 -12.85
N MET A 254 9.58 -18.55 -12.17
CA MET A 254 8.98 -18.27 -10.86
C MET A 254 10.02 -17.96 -9.77
N LYS A 255 11.19 -18.62 -9.82
CA LYS A 255 12.25 -18.47 -8.81
C LYS A 255 13.15 -17.26 -9.08
N THR A 256 13.55 -17.04 -10.33
CA THR A 256 14.59 -16.08 -10.71
C THR A 256 14.13 -14.98 -11.66
N GLY A 257 12.84 -14.97 -12.04
CA GLY A 257 12.29 -13.98 -12.95
C GLY A 257 12.67 -14.22 -14.41
N PHE A 258 12.36 -13.24 -15.26
CA PHE A 258 12.65 -13.31 -16.69
C PHE A 258 14.09 -12.90 -16.97
N ASN A 259 14.94 -13.87 -17.31
CA ASN A 259 16.36 -13.62 -17.54
C ASN A 259 16.66 -13.46 -19.04
N ARG A 260 17.12 -12.27 -19.43
CA ARG A 260 17.46 -11.94 -20.83
C ARG A 260 18.58 -12.79 -21.41
N ARG A 261 19.39 -13.48 -20.60
CA ARG A 261 20.42 -14.41 -21.10
C ARG A 261 19.83 -15.60 -21.85
N PHE A 262 18.53 -15.88 -21.65
CA PHE A 262 17.77 -16.86 -22.43
C PHE A 262 17.04 -16.22 -23.63
N SER A 263 17.27 -14.92 -23.91
CA SER A 263 16.76 -14.28 -25.13
C SER A 263 17.29 -14.98 -26.38
N GLY A 264 16.49 -14.98 -27.45
CA GLY A 264 16.84 -15.62 -28.71
C GLY A 264 16.54 -17.12 -28.81
N GLN A 265 15.95 -17.75 -27.78
CA GLN A 265 15.41 -19.11 -27.92
C GLN A 265 14.29 -19.18 -28.98
N ASN A 266 13.54 -18.10 -29.17
CA ASN A 266 12.40 -18.07 -30.10
C ASN A 266 12.49 -16.96 -31.17
N ALA A 267 12.96 -15.76 -30.82
CA ALA A 267 13.18 -14.66 -31.77
C ALA A 267 14.04 -13.55 -31.14
N THR A 268 14.77 -12.81 -31.99
CA THR A 268 15.45 -11.55 -31.64
C THR A 268 15.10 -10.44 -32.64
N ALA A 269 13.90 -10.47 -33.25
CA ALA A 269 13.53 -9.56 -34.34
C ALA A 269 13.57 -8.08 -33.95
N TYR A 270 13.34 -7.77 -32.67
CA TYR A 270 13.29 -6.41 -32.13
C TYR A 270 14.34 -6.20 -31.03
N GLY A 271 15.34 -7.08 -30.95
CA GLY A 271 16.46 -7.00 -30.01
C GLY A 271 16.60 -8.22 -29.10
N HIS A 272 17.72 -8.27 -28.40
CA HIS A 272 18.13 -9.30 -27.44
C HIS A 272 17.58 -9.02 -26.03
N GLY A 273 16.25 -9.01 -25.91
CA GLY A 273 15.55 -8.82 -24.64
C GLY A 273 14.51 -9.92 -24.40
N THR A 274 13.72 -9.74 -23.34
CA THR A 274 12.57 -10.61 -23.05
C THR A 274 11.32 -10.05 -23.72
N TYR A 275 10.62 -10.89 -24.46
CA TYR A 275 9.45 -10.53 -25.27
C TYR A 275 8.15 -10.77 -24.50
N PHE A 276 7.23 -9.82 -24.58
CA PHE A 276 5.92 -9.87 -23.96
C PHE A 276 4.84 -9.44 -24.95
N ALA A 277 3.85 -10.29 -25.19
CA ALA A 277 2.76 -10.00 -26.10
C ALA A 277 1.60 -9.28 -25.41
N VAL A 278 0.94 -8.36 -26.12
CA VAL A 278 -0.30 -7.71 -25.67
C VAL A 278 -1.47 -8.69 -25.70
N ASN A 279 -1.55 -9.50 -26.77
CA ASN A 279 -2.59 -10.52 -26.93
C ASN A 279 -2.07 -11.88 -26.47
N ALA A 280 -2.82 -12.53 -25.58
CA ALA A 280 -2.50 -13.87 -25.09
C ALA A 280 -2.41 -14.91 -26.22
N SER A 281 -3.16 -14.74 -27.30
CA SER A 281 -3.13 -15.64 -28.47
C SER A 281 -1.75 -15.79 -29.10
N TYR A 282 -0.95 -14.73 -29.12
CA TYR A 282 0.41 -14.78 -29.64
C TYR A 282 1.26 -15.69 -28.75
N SER A 283 1.29 -15.42 -27.46
CA SER A 283 2.05 -16.19 -26.48
C SER A 283 1.52 -17.62 -26.31
N ALA A 284 0.22 -17.87 -26.52
CA ALA A 284 -0.39 -19.20 -26.47
C ALA A 284 -0.10 -20.07 -27.70
N ASN A 285 0.56 -19.53 -28.73
CA ASN A 285 1.00 -20.31 -29.88
C ASN A 285 1.94 -21.45 -29.43
N PRO A 286 1.82 -22.68 -29.96
CA PRO A 286 2.67 -23.82 -29.59
C PRO A 286 4.18 -23.61 -29.76
N THR A 287 4.60 -22.64 -30.59
CA THR A 287 6.01 -22.24 -30.71
C THR A 287 6.55 -21.66 -29.40
N TYR A 288 5.74 -20.91 -28.65
CA TYR A 288 6.17 -20.25 -27.40
C TYR A 288 5.66 -20.99 -26.17
N SER A 289 4.39 -21.40 -26.16
CA SER A 289 3.78 -22.21 -25.11
C SER A 289 3.71 -23.67 -25.55
N LYS A 290 4.87 -24.35 -25.61
CA LYS A 290 4.95 -25.73 -26.09
C LYS A 290 4.11 -26.65 -25.20
N PRO A 291 3.11 -27.37 -25.74
CA PRO A 291 2.32 -28.29 -24.94
C PRO A 291 3.16 -29.44 -24.39
N ALA A 292 2.88 -29.85 -23.16
CA ALA A 292 3.40 -31.07 -22.56
C ALA A 292 2.72 -32.33 -23.13
N ALA A 293 3.17 -33.50 -22.68
CA ALA A 293 2.66 -34.79 -23.15
C ALA A 293 1.15 -34.97 -22.92
N ASP A 294 0.59 -34.37 -21.87
CA ASP A 294 -0.84 -34.37 -21.58
C ASP A 294 -1.65 -33.32 -22.39
N GLY A 295 -0.96 -32.55 -23.23
CA GLY A 295 -1.51 -31.47 -24.04
C GLY A 295 -1.72 -30.15 -23.29
N SER A 296 -1.32 -30.04 -22.02
CA SER A 296 -1.35 -28.79 -21.27
C SER A 296 -0.24 -27.85 -21.72
N ALA A 297 -0.52 -26.55 -21.76
CA ALA A 297 0.43 -25.49 -22.09
C ALA A 297 0.43 -24.41 -21.01
N LEU A 298 1.54 -23.68 -20.90
CA LEU A 298 1.77 -22.66 -19.88
C LEU A 298 2.02 -21.28 -20.49
N ILE A 299 1.43 -20.28 -19.87
CA ILE A 299 1.65 -18.88 -20.22
C ILE A 299 1.69 -18.05 -18.93
N PHE A 300 2.69 -17.20 -18.81
CA PHE A 300 2.75 -16.21 -17.74
C PHE A 300 1.95 -14.96 -18.13
N VAL A 301 1.22 -14.42 -17.17
CA VAL A 301 0.78 -13.02 -17.16
C VAL A 301 1.78 -12.26 -16.30
N ALA A 302 2.45 -11.28 -16.91
CA ALA A 302 3.50 -10.52 -16.28
C ALA A 302 3.11 -9.05 -16.15
N LEU A 303 3.48 -8.44 -15.03
CA LEU A 303 3.54 -6.99 -14.91
C LEU A 303 4.85 -6.54 -15.55
N VAL A 304 4.78 -5.67 -16.55
CA VAL A 304 5.91 -5.22 -17.35
C VAL A 304 5.97 -3.70 -17.33
N LEU A 305 7.11 -3.15 -16.94
CA LEU A 305 7.36 -1.72 -16.95
C LEU A 305 7.79 -1.31 -18.36
N THR A 306 6.85 -0.87 -19.19
CA THR A 306 7.19 -0.52 -20.59
C THR A 306 7.83 0.85 -20.71
N GLY A 307 7.62 1.72 -19.71
CA GLY A 307 8.12 3.09 -19.69
C GLY A 307 7.84 3.83 -21.01
N ILE A 308 8.83 4.59 -21.46
CA ILE A 308 8.85 5.22 -22.78
C ILE A 308 9.51 4.25 -23.75
N TYR A 309 8.84 3.96 -24.86
CA TYR A 309 9.29 2.97 -25.83
C TYR A 309 9.52 3.56 -27.21
N THR A 310 10.27 2.82 -28.02
CA THR A 310 10.51 3.13 -29.45
C THR A 310 10.57 1.84 -30.27
N LEU A 311 10.77 1.95 -31.59
CA LEU A 311 10.82 0.81 -32.49
C LEU A 311 12.09 -0.04 -32.22
N GLY A 312 11.91 -1.35 -32.13
CA GLY A 312 13.02 -2.28 -31.94
C GLY A 312 13.70 -2.70 -33.23
N GLN A 313 14.96 -3.10 -33.14
CA GLN A 313 15.76 -3.67 -34.23
C GLN A 313 16.54 -4.88 -33.72
N SER A 314 16.86 -5.81 -34.62
CA SER A 314 17.26 -7.16 -34.23
C SER A 314 18.58 -7.27 -33.48
N ASP A 315 19.51 -6.35 -33.75
CA ASP A 315 20.86 -6.31 -33.18
C ASP A 315 20.94 -5.56 -31.84
N MET A 316 19.83 -4.95 -31.40
CA MET A 316 19.78 -4.17 -30.16
C MET A 316 20.05 -5.07 -28.95
N ARG A 317 21.03 -4.70 -28.11
CA ARG A 317 21.29 -5.32 -26.80
C ARG A 317 20.79 -4.48 -25.62
N VAL A 318 20.52 -3.20 -25.90
CA VAL A 318 19.94 -2.21 -25.00
C VAL A 318 19.03 -1.31 -25.84
N PRO A 319 18.00 -0.67 -25.26
CA PRO A 319 17.21 0.32 -25.98
C PRO A 319 18.09 1.48 -26.48
N PRO A 320 17.73 2.11 -27.60
CA PRO A 320 18.49 3.24 -28.13
C PRO A 320 18.38 4.48 -27.22
N PRO A 321 19.31 5.45 -27.33
CA PRO A 321 19.18 6.75 -26.69
C PRO A 321 17.95 7.52 -27.23
N ARG A 322 17.37 8.39 -26.40
CA ARG A 322 16.25 9.27 -26.80
C ARG A 322 16.71 10.44 -27.66
N SER A 323 17.96 10.85 -27.47
CA SER A 323 18.64 11.90 -28.22
C SER A 323 20.11 11.56 -28.33
N ASP A 324 20.71 11.82 -29.48
CA ASP A 324 22.15 11.61 -29.72
C ASP A 324 23.02 12.47 -28.78
N GLN A 325 22.48 13.57 -28.27
CA GLN A 325 23.16 14.47 -27.34
C GLN A 325 23.25 13.89 -25.91
N GLN A 326 22.40 12.91 -25.57
CA GLN A 326 22.31 12.30 -24.24
C GLN A 326 22.32 10.77 -24.34
N PRO A 327 23.46 10.14 -24.65
CA PRO A 327 23.56 8.70 -24.94
C PRO A 327 23.22 7.79 -23.75
N HIS A 328 23.19 8.34 -22.54
CA HIS A 328 22.82 7.64 -21.31
C HIS A 328 21.31 7.72 -21.03
N ASP A 329 20.59 8.70 -21.57
CA ASP A 329 19.13 8.75 -21.49
C ASP A 329 18.53 7.89 -22.61
N ARG A 330 18.19 6.65 -22.26
CA ARG A 330 17.67 5.64 -23.18
C ARG A 330 16.18 5.47 -23.06
N PHE A 331 15.55 4.97 -24.11
CA PHE A 331 14.22 4.38 -23.99
C PHE A 331 14.22 3.23 -22.98
N ASP A 332 13.06 2.90 -22.45
CA ASP A 332 12.92 1.90 -21.38
C ASP A 332 12.59 0.53 -21.96
N SER A 333 11.86 0.48 -23.08
CA SER A 333 11.59 -0.73 -23.84
C SER A 333 11.53 -0.45 -25.35
N VAL A 334 11.40 -1.50 -26.15
CA VAL A 334 11.14 -1.38 -27.58
C VAL A 334 9.94 -2.20 -28.01
N VAL A 335 9.35 -1.87 -29.16
CA VAL A 335 8.11 -2.45 -29.68
C VAL A 335 8.25 -2.91 -31.13
N ASP A 336 7.32 -3.74 -31.58
CA ASP A 336 7.20 -4.18 -32.98
C ASP A 336 6.75 -3.05 -33.92
N LYS A 337 5.91 -2.16 -33.41
CA LYS A 337 5.40 -0.96 -34.10
C LYS A 337 5.00 0.09 -33.06
N ILE A 338 5.12 1.37 -33.42
CA ILE A 338 4.84 2.48 -32.51
C ILE A 338 3.34 2.61 -32.22
N ASP A 339 2.53 2.59 -33.28
CA ASP A 339 1.09 2.73 -33.17
C ASP A 339 0.43 1.40 -32.82
N ASN A 340 -0.23 1.36 -31.65
CA ASN A 340 -0.89 0.19 -31.09
C ASN A 340 0.00 -1.07 -31.06
N PRO A 341 1.11 -1.06 -30.30
CA PRO A 341 2.08 -2.17 -30.24
C PRO A 341 1.41 -3.52 -29.97
N ASN A 342 1.87 -4.59 -30.61
CA ASN A 342 1.42 -5.95 -30.27
C ASN A 342 2.34 -6.63 -29.27
N MET A 343 3.57 -6.14 -29.11
CA MET A 343 4.52 -6.68 -28.15
C MET A 343 5.48 -5.61 -27.64
N TYR A 344 6.05 -5.89 -26.48
CA TYR A 344 7.09 -5.11 -25.85
C TYR A 344 8.29 -6.01 -25.56
N VAL A 345 9.48 -5.44 -25.74
CA VAL A 345 10.75 -6.09 -25.42
C VAL A 345 11.48 -5.25 -24.38
N VAL A 346 11.77 -5.87 -23.24
CA VAL A 346 12.50 -5.25 -22.13
C VAL A 346 13.87 -5.87 -21.98
N PHE A 347 14.83 -5.07 -21.52
CA PHE A 347 16.25 -5.43 -21.51
C PHE A 347 16.85 -5.51 -20.10
N HIS A 348 16.06 -5.27 -19.04
CA HIS A 348 16.49 -5.41 -17.66
C HIS A 348 15.71 -6.53 -16.95
N ASP A 349 16.41 -7.33 -16.16
CA ASP A 349 15.86 -8.56 -15.55
C ASP A 349 14.73 -8.26 -14.54
N ASN A 350 14.78 -7.11 -13.86
CA ASN A 350 13.77 -6.68 -12.88
C ASN A 350 12.65 -5.82 -13.48
N GLN A 351 12.60 -5.66 -14.81
CA GLN A 351 11.61 -4.82 -15.49
C GLN A 351 10.27 -5.55 -15.72
N ALA A 352 10.22 -6.85 -15.41
CA ALA A 352 9.03 -7.66 -15.48
C ALA A 352 8.91 -8.59 -14.27
N TYR A 353 7.69 -8.73 -13.74
CA TYR A 353 7.35 -9.62 -12.65
C TYR A 353 6.35 -10.68 -13.13
N PRO A 354 6.61 -11.99 -12.97
CA PRO A 354 5.65 -13.03 -13.28
C PRO A 354 4.54 -13.01 -12.22
N ASP A 355 3.36 -12.47 -12.55
CA ASP A 355 2.27 -12.24 -11.59
C ASP A 355 1.34 -13.45 -11.51
N TYR A 356 1.00 -14.03 -12.66
CA TYR A 356 0.19 -15.25 -12.75
C TYR A 356 0.78 -16.25 -13.74
N LEU A 357 0.53 -17.53 -13.48
CA LEU A 357 0.73 -18.65 -14.40
C LEU A 357 -0.64 -19.22 -14.77
N ILE A 358 -0.94 -19.26 -16.07
CA ILE A 358 -2.16 -19.89 -16.59
C ILE A 358 -1.76 -21.23 -17.22
N THR A 359 -2.41 -22.31 -16.78
CA THR A 359 -2.35 -23.61 -17.45
C THR A 359 -3.62 -23.81 -18.28
N PHE A 360 -3.47 -24.14 -19.57
CA PHE A 360 -4.60 -24.28 -20.50
C PHE A 360 -4.42 -25.45 -21.50
N LYS A 361 -5.49 -25.83 -22.21
CA LYS A 361 -5.48 -26.91 -23.21
C LYS A 361 -6.43 -26.66 -24.39
#